data_AF-A0A7C5TYG6-F1
#
_entry.id   AF-A0A7C5TYG6-F1
#
_cell.length_a   1.000
_cell.length_b   1.000
_cell.length_c   1.000
_cell.angle_alpha   90.00
_cell.angle_beta   90.00
_cell.angle_gamma   90.00
#
_symmetry.space_group_name_H-M   'P 1'
#
loop_
_entity.id
_entity.type
_entity.pdbx_description
1 polymer ?
#
loop_
_entity_poly.entity_id
_entity_poly.type
_entity_poly.pdbx_seq_one_letter_code
_entity_poly.pdbx_strand_id
1 'polypeptide(L)'
;MIRVIAIFIISLLTIVVSVTFIEPPTGIIIGILLGGFISGLFINRVRTASLIGLFSGALGYLTLYILSGGGILGFMVYKELLGIIGLLLPFLYYSISCMIIAFITSFIRLKMIRS
;
A
#
# COMPACT_ATOMS: atom_id res chain seq x y z
N MET A 1 11.14 -13.37 12.82
CA MET A 1 9.89 -13.55 12.05
C MET A 1 8.71 -12.79 12.66
N ILE A 2 8.47 -12.87 13.97
CA ILE A 2 7.39 -12.14 14.66
C ILE A 2 7.37 -10.64 14.35
N ARG A 3 8.53 -9.96 14.42
CA ARG A 3 8.65 -8.52 14.09
C ARG A 3 8.20 -8.18 12.66
N VAL A 4 8.49 -9.05 11.70
CA VAL A 4 8.17 -8.85 10.27
C VAL A 4 6.65 -8.96 10.07
N ILE A 5 6.03 -9.95 10.71
CA ILE A 5 4.58 -10.16 10.71
C ILE A 5 3.86 -8.99 11.38
N ALA A 6 4.36 -8.52 12.52
CA ALA A 6 3.78 -7.37 13.22
C ALA A 6 3.80 -6.09 12.35
N ILE A 7 4.93 -5.79 11.70
CA ILE A 7 5.04 -4.63 10.80
C ILE A 7 4.09 -4.75 9.62
N PHE A 8 3.95 -5.96 9.05
CA PHE A 8 2.99 -6.22 7.98
C PHE A 8 1.54 -5.99 8.43
N ILE A 9 1.14 -6.50 9.60
CA ILE A 9 -0.20 -6.30 10.16
C ILE A 9 -0.46 -4.81 10.42
N ILE A 10 0.49 -4.09 11.03
CA ILE A 10 0.35 -2.66 11.31
C ILE A 10 0.26 -1.85 10.02
N SER A 11 1.10 -2.15 9.02
CA SER A 11 1.04 -1.49 7.72
C SER A 11 -0.31 -1.71 7.05
N LEU A 12 -0.84 -2.94 7.08
CA LEU A 12 -2.15 -3.27 6.51
C LEU A 12 -3.26 -2.52 7.24
N LEU A 13 -3.25 -2.54 8.58
CA LEU A 13 -4.24 -1.86 9.40
C LEU A 13 -4.24 -0.35 9.13
N THR A 14 -3.06 0.25 8.98
CA THR A 14 -2.93 1.69 8.69
C THR A 14 -3.55 2.05 7.34
N ILE A 15 -3.35 1.21 6.33
CA ILE A 15 -3.99 1.38 5.01
C ILE A 15 -5.51 1.31 5.14
N VAL A 16 -6.03 0.27 5.82
CA VAL A 16 -7.47 0.08 5.99
C VAL A 16 -8.09 1.26 6.73
N VAL A 17 -7.53 1.65 7.88
CA VAL A 17 -7.99 2.80 8.69
C VAL A 17 -7.98 4.08 7.87
N SER A 18 -6.90 4.33 7.12
CA SER A 18 -6.76 5.57 6.34
C SER A 18 -7.88 5.71 5.30
N VAL A 19 -8.35 4.60 4.73
CA VAL A 19 -9.39 4.68 3.68
C VAL A 19 -10.81 4.51 4.24
N THR A 20 -10.98 3.89 5.41
CA THR A 20 -12.30 3.81 6.04
C THR A 20 -12.72 5.14 6.67
N PHE A 21 -11.78 5.93 7.18
CA PHE A 21 -12.09 7.17 7.91
C PHE A 21 -11.86 8.45 7.10
N ILE A 22 -11.19 8.38 5.96
CA ILE A 22 -10.90 9.54 5.11
C ILE A 22 -11.50 9.31 3.73
N GLU A 23 -12.23 10.30 3.23
CA GLU A 23 -12.87 10.22 1.92
C GLU A 23 -11.84 9.98 0.78
N PRO A 24 -12.20 9.18 -0.23
CA PRO A 24 -11.40 9.06 -1.45
C PRO A 24 -11.38 10.40 -2.22
N PRO A 25 -10.28 10.76 -2.91
CA PRO A 25 -9.04 9.99 -3.10
C PRO A 25 -8.00 10.18 -1.97
N THR A 26 -8.26 11.07 -1.01
CA THR A 26 -7.29 11.46 0.01
C THR A 26 -6.90 10.30 0.93
N GLY A 27 -7.88 9.51 1.38
CA GLY A 27 -7.61 8.32 2.21
C GLY A 27 -6.74 7.27 1.52
N ILE A 28 -6.89 7.12 0.21
CA ILE A 28 -6.11 6.20 -0.64
C ILE A 28 -4.64 6.65 -0.65
N ILE A 29 -4.39 7.94 -0.91
CA ILE A 29 -3.04 8.51 -0.96
C ILE A 29 -2.36 8.39 0.41
N ILE A 30 -3.07 8.75 1.49
CA ILE A 30 -2.56 8.67 2.86
C ILE A 30 -2.24 7.21 3.24
N GLY A 31 -3.11 6.27 2.89
CA GLY A 31 -2.87 4.84 3.13
C GLY A 31 -1.59 4.33 2.44
N ILE A 32 -1.38 4.70 1.18
CA ILE A 32 -0.16 4.34 0.43
C ILE A 32 1.09 4.92 1.12
N LEU A 33 1.05 6.22 1.46
CA LEU A 33 2.17 6.91 2.08
C LEU A 33 2.54 6.29 3.43
N LEU A 34 1.55 6.14 4.32
CA LEU A 34 1.78 5.63 5.68
C LEU A 34 2.13 4.15 5.68
N GLY A 35 1.41 3.33 4.90
CA GLY A 35 1.66 1.89 4.81
C GLY A 35 3.05 1.59 4.23
N GLY A 36 3.42 2.26 3.15
CA GLY A 36 4.76 2.18 2.56
C GLY A 36 5.84 2.63 3.56
N PHE A 37 5.62 3.76 4.24
CA PHE A 37 6.57 4.31 5.21
C PHE A 37 6.81 3.36 6.39
N ILE A 38 5.75 2.83 7.01
CA ILE A 38 5.84 1.88 8.13
C ILE A 38 6.59 0.61 7.70
N SER A 39 6.27 0.09 6.52
CA SER A 39 6.95 -1.06 5.92
C SER A 39 8.45 -0.82 5.72
N GLY A 40 8.82 0.39 5.29
CA GLY A 40 10.22 0.78 5.06
C GLY A 40 11.02 1.08 6.32
N LEU A 41 10.41 1.76 7.30
CA LEU A 41 11.12 2.28 8.47
C LEU A 41 11.61 1.17 9.40
N PHE A 42 10.77 0.16 9.66
CA PHE A 42 11.04 -0.81 10.72
C PHE A 42 11.77 -2.07 10.25
N ILE A 43 12.05 -2.19 8.95
CA ILE A 43 12.69 -3.36 8.34
C ILE A 43 14.13 -3.04 7.93
N ASN A 44 15.07 -3.90 8.34
CA ASN A 44 16.51 -3.71 8.10
C ASN A 44 16.98 -4.13 6.69
N ARG A 45 16.15 -4.85 5.93
CA ARG A 45 16.47 -5.32 4.58
C ARG A 45 15.52 -4.67 3.59
N VAL A 46 16.07 -3.89 2.65
CA VAL A 46 15.29 -3.20 1.60
C VAL A 46 14.38 -4.15 0.84
N ARG A 47 14.87 -5.33 0.44
CA ARG A 47 14.07 -6.32 -0.28
C ARG A 47 12.88 -6.84 0.54
N THR A 48 13.05 -6.99 1.86
CA THR A 48 11.95 -7.45 2.72
C THR A 48 10.95 -6.33 2.96
N ALA A 49 11.42 -5.08 3.06
CA ALA A 49 10.58 -3.89 3.18
C ALA A 49 9.71 -3.67 1.94
N SER A 50 10.32 -3.76 0.75
CA SER A 50 9.62 -3.60 -0.52
C SER A 50 8.56 -4.69 -0.73
N LEU A 51 8.87 -5.94 -0.40
CA LEU A 51 7.89 -7.04 -0.47
C LEU A 51 6.72 -6.80 0.50
N ILE A 52 6.99 -6.33 1.73
CA ILE A 52 5.92 -6.04 2.69
C ILE A 52 5.05 -4.88 2.22
N GLY A 53 5.65 -3.80 1.69
CA GLY A 53 4.90 -2.71 1.08
C GLY A 53 4.04 -3.19 -0.09
N LEU A 54 4.59 -4.05 -0.96
CA LEU A 54 3.84 -4.62 -2.08
C LEU A 54 2.61 -5.43 -1.60
N PHE A 55 2.80 -6.34 -0.64
CA PHE A 55 1.71 -7.17 -0.13
C PHE A 55 0.69 -6.37 0.70
N SER A 56 1.14 -5.40 1.50
CA SER A 56 0.24 -4.55 2.27
C SER A 56 -0.57 -3.62 1.35
N GLY A 57 0.06 -3.11 0.29
CA GLY A 57 -0.64 -2.36 -0.76
C GLY A 57 -1.68 -3.22 -1.49
N ALA A 58 -1.30 -4.42 -1.94
CA ALA A 58 -2.20 -5.33 -2.67
C ALA A 58 -3.43 -5.74 -1.83
N LEU A 59 -3.20 -6.14 -0.57
CA LEU A 59 -4.27 -6.54 0.33
C LEU A 59 -5.09 -5.36 0.83
N GLY A 60 -4.44 -4.21 1.06
CA GLY A 60 -5.10 -2.95 1.35
C GLY A 60 -6.10 -2.64 0.24
N TYR A 61 -5.63 -2.57 -1.01
CA TYR A 61 -6.47 -2.38 -2.19
C TYR A 61 -7.64 -3.37 -2.26
N LEU A 62 -7.38 -4.66 -2.08
CA LEU A 62 -8.43 -5.69 -2.15
C LEU A 62 -9.50 -5.46 -1.08
N THR A 63 -9.07 -5.07 0.12
CA THR A 63 -9.96 -4.73 1.23
C THR A 63 -10.82 -3.51 0.88
N LEU A 64 -10.26 -2.48 0.25
CA LEU A 64 -11.00 -1.32 -0.23
C LEU A 64 -12.02 -1.68 -1.29
N TYR A 65 -11.62 -2.52 -2.23
CA TYR A 65 -12.50 -2.99 -3.29
C TYR A 65 -13.72 -3.71 -2.70
N ILE A 66 -13.52 -4.56 -1.70
CA ILE A 66 -14.61 -5.27 -1.01
C ILE A 66 -15.47 -4.31 -0.17
N LEU A 67 -14.88 -3.45 0.66
CA LEU A 67 -15.61 -2.52 1.54
C LEU A 67 -16.38 -1.45 0.79
N SER A 68 -15.86 -0.98 -0.35
CA SER A 68 -16.52 0.03 -1.19
C SER A 68 -17.56 -0.57 -2.16
N GLY A 69 -17.82 -1.89 -2.09
CA GLY A 69 -18.73 -2.56 -3.02
C GLY A 69 -18.26 -2.51 -4.48
N GLY A 70 -16.95 -2.36 -4.71
CA GLY A 70 -16.35 -2.15 -6.03
C GLY A 70 -16.55 -0.75 -6.62
N GLY A 71 -17.02 0.21 -5.81
CA GLY A 71 -17.67 1.45 -6.26
C GLY A 71 -16.98 2.77 -5.94
N ILE A 72 -15.68 2.83 -5.63
CA ILE A 72 -14.99 4.14 -5.71
C ILE A 72 -15.05 4.55 -7.19
N LEU A 73 -15.66 5.70 -7.49
CA LEU A 73 -15.98 6.22 -8.84
C LEU A 73 -14.88 5.97 -9.90
N GLY A 74 -13.60 5.99 -9.52
CA GLY A 74 -12.49 5.65 -10.41
C GLY A 74 -12.51 4.20 -10.93
N PHE A 75 -12.94 3.22 -10.14
CA PHE A 75 -12.93 1.79 -10.51
C PHE A 75 -13.95 1.43 -11.57
N MET A 76 -15.14 2.02 -11.51
CA MET A 76 -16.15 1.80 -12.55
C MET A 76 -15.68 2.43 -13.86
N VAL A 77 -15.04 3.60 -13.81
CA VAL A 77 -14.44 4.25 -14.98
C VAL A 77 -13.39 3.34 -15.64
N TYR A 78 -12.44 2.80 -14.87
CA TYR A 78 -11.44 1.88 -15.45
C TYR A 78 -12.06 0.58 -15.96
N LYS A 79 -13.04 0.01 -15.24
CA LYS A 79 -13.76 -1.19 -15.67
C LYS A 79 -14.57 -0.96 -16.96
N GLU A 80 -15.19 0.20 -17.12
CA GLU A 80 -15.93 0.56 -18.33
C GLU A 80 -15.00 0.82 -19.52
N LEU A 81 -13.85 1.46 -19.30
CA LEU A 81 -12.89 1.78 -20.37
C LEU A 81 -12.04 0.58 -20.83
N LEU A 82 -11.65 -0.31 -19.91
CA LEU A 82 -10.66 -1.36 -20.17
C LEU A 82 -11.20 -2.78 -19.89
N GLY A 83 -12.49 -2.92 -19.61
CA GLY A 83 -13.11 -4.19 -19.23
C GLY A 83 -12.53 -4.73 -17.92
N ILE A 84 -12.40 -6.06 -17.83
CA ILE A 84 -11.85 -6.75 -16.65
C ILE A 84 -10.41 -6.32 -16.34
N ILE A 85 -9.63 -5.94 -17.36
CA ILE A 85 -8.25 -5.48 -17.22
C ILE A 85 -8.20 -4.10 -16.51
N GLY A 86 -9.28 -3.32 -16.60
CA GLY A 86 -9.41 -2.05 -15.90
C GLY A 86 -9.30 -2.15 -14.37
N LEU A 87 -9.61 -3.31 -13.79
CA LEU A 87 -9.46 -3.55 -12.35
C LEU A 87 -8.01 -3.83 -11.93
N LEU A 88 -7.18 -4.30 -12.86
CA LEU A 88 -5.77 -4.63 -12.64
C LEU A 88 -4.90 -3.37 -12.56
N LEU A 89 -5.25 -2.33 -13.32
CA LEU A 89 -4.45 -1.11 -13.40
C LEU A 89 -4.34 -0.37 -12.05
N PRO A 90 -5.44 -0.06 -11.35
CA PRO A 90 -5.35 0.60 -10.06
C PRO A 90 -4.88 -0.34 -8.93
N PHE A 91 -5.06 -1.66 -9.07
CA PHE A 91 -4.43 -2.65 -8.19
C PHE A 91 -2.90 -2.56 -8.26
N LEU A 92 -2.35 -2.55 -9.48
CA LEU A 92 -0.91 -2.44 -9.72
C LEU A 92 -0.41 -1.08 -9.24
N TYR A 93 -1.13 0.01 -9.55
CA TYR A 93 -0.74 1.35 -9.13
C TYR A 93 -0.62 1.45 -7.61
N TYR A 94 -1.61 0.94 -6.87
CA TYR A 94 -1.60 0.98 -5.41
C TYR A 94 -0.48 0.12 -4.82
N SER A 95 -0.32 -1.10 -5.31
CA SER A 95 0.69 -2.06 -4.82
C SER A 95 2.11 -1.60 -5.10
N ILE A 96 2.37 -1.11 -6.32
CA ILE A 96 3.70 -0.63 -6.74
C ILE A 96 4.04 0.66 -6.01
N SER A 97 3.08 1.58 -5.82
CA SER A 97 3.34 2.83 -5.09
C SER A 97 3.75 2.55 -3.64
N CYS A 98 3.05 1.65 -2.95
CA CYS A 98 3.42 1.22 -1.60
C CYS A 98 4.81 0.55 -1.55
N MET A 99 5.12 -0.29 -2.55
CA MET A 99 6.44 -0.92 -2.69
C MET A 99 7.56 0.11 -2.86
N ILE A 100 7.36 1.11 -3.73
CA ILE A 100 8.36 2.16 -4.01
C ILE A 100 8.63 2.98 -2.76
N ILE A 101 7.60 3.38 -2.03
CA ILE A 101 7.77 4.15 -0.79
C ILE A 101 8.51 3.32 0.26
N ALA A 102 8.10 2.06 0.47
CA ALA A 102 8.79 1.16 1.39
C ALA A 102 10.26 0.96 1.03
N PHE A 103 10.56 0.86 -0.27
CA PHE A 103 11.92 0.79 -0.78
C PHE A 103 12.72 2.06 -0.44
N ILE A 104 12.20 3.24 -0.80
CA ILE A 104 12.86 4.54 -0.58
C ILE A 104 13.12 4.76 0.91
N THR A 105 12.10 4.56 1.76
CA THR A 105 12.22 4.75 3.21
C THR A 105 13.25 3.79 3.82
N SER A 106 13.24 2.51 3.42
CA SER A 106 14.23 1.54 3.90
C SER A 106 15.65 1.89 3.43
N PHE A 107 15.79 2.34 2.18
CA PHE A 107 17.08 2.75 1.61
C PHE A 107 17.67 3.97 2.31
N ILE A 108 16.87 5.02 2.52
CA ILE A 108 17.29 6.23 3.24
C ILE A 108 17.72 5.87 4.67
N ARG A 109 16.93 5.06 5.37
CA ARG A 109 17.27 4.61 6.73
C ARG A 109 18.60 3.86 6.78
N LEU A 110 18.82 2.94 5.85
CA LEU A 110 20.10 2.20 5.75
C LEU A 110 21.28 3.13 5.49
N LYS A 111 21.09 4.18 4.68
CA LYS A 111 22.12 5.20 4.43
C LYS A 111 22.42 6.03 5.69
N MET A 112 21.40 6.43 6.45
CA MET A 112 21.58 7.18 7.70
C MET A 112 22.28 6.37 8.80
N ILE A 113 22.03 5.06 8.92
CA ILE A 113 22.68 4.21 9.93
C ILE A 113 24.17 3.98 9.64
N ARG A 114 24.58 4.11 8.37
CA ARG A 114 25.96 3.87 7.92
C ARG A 114 26.82 5.14 7.85
N SER A 115 26.23 6.32 8.00
CA SER A 115 26.92 7.61 8.04
C SER A 115 27.27 8.00 9.47
#